data_AF-A0A430BGN1-F1
#
_entry.id   AF-A0A430BGN1-F1
#
_cell.length_a   1.000
_cell.length_b   1.000
_cell.length_c   1.000
_cell.angle_alpha   90.00
_cell.angle_beta   90.00
_cell.angle_gamma   90.00
#
_symmetry.space_group_name_H-M   'P 1'
#
loop_
_entity.id
_entity.type
_entity.pdbx_description
1 polymer ?
#
loop_
_entity_poly.entity_id
_entity_poly.type
_entity_poly.pdbx_seq_one_letter_code
_entity_poly.pdbx_strand_id
1 'polypeptide(L)'
;MTETAAPRLLSADELEAVMRQIGGERYHIHHPFHRLLHDGKLDPAQVQAWALNRYYYQASIPAKDATLMARLPTAEMRREWRRRIEDHDGDGDKPGGIERWLKLAEGVGLDRALVESAAQILPETRFAVDAYVHFVRDRTLLEAIASSLTELFSPTIIAERVSGMLTNYDWITEETLAYFTPRLTQAPQDSKWALTYVKQHANTIEKQQAVLAALRFKCDVLWCQLDGLYLAYVSPGMIPPGAFVPGES
;
A
#
# COMPACT_ATOMS: atom_id res chain seq x y z
N MET A 1 -19.83 -21.26 17.27
CA MET A 1 -18.80 -22.07 16.58
C MET A 1 -19.36 -22.42 15.22
N THR A 2 -19.06 -21.62 14.20
CA THR A 2 -19.42 -21.96 12.82
C THR A 2 -18.48 -23.07 12.38
N GLU A 3 -19.05 -24.23 12.09
CA GLU A 3 -18.36 -25.39 11.54
C GLU A 3 -17.70 -24.97 10.21
N THR A 4 -16.39 -24.76 10.23
CA THR A 4 -15.63 -24.42 9.03
C THR A 4 -15.56 -25.66 8.16
N ALA A 5 -16.41 -25.71 7.12
CA ALA A 5 -16.35 -26.75 6.11
C ALA A 5 -14.92 -26.90 5.57
N ALA A 6 -14.48 -28.14 5.34
CA ALA A 6 -13.15 -28.43 4.80
C ALA A 6 -12.93 -27.64 3.49
N PRO A 7 -11.74 -27.07 3.26
CA PRO A 7 -11.49 -26.27 2.08
C PRO A 7 -11.67 -27.14 0.83
N ARG A 8 -12.52 -26.68 -0.11
CA ARG A 8 -12.69 -27.27 -1.44
C ARG A 8 -11.98 -26.44 -2.49
N LEU A 9 -11.72 -27.04 -3.65
CA LEU A 9 -11.22 -26.30 -4.80
C LEU A 9 -12.31 -25.34 -5.30
N LEU A 10 -11.98 -24.06 -5.37
CA LEU A 10 -12.84 -23.01 -5.89
C LEU A 10 -12.66 -22.86 -7.40
N SER A 11 -13.73 -22.47 -8.10
CA SER A 11 -13.58 -21.95 -9.46
C SER A 11 -12.79 -20.63 -9.45
N ALA A 12 -12.34 -20.18 -10.62
CA ALA A 12 -11.61 -18.93 -10.73
C ALA A 12 -12.45 -17.71 -10.27
N ASP A 13 -13.76 -17.72 -10.53
CA ASP A 13 -14.67 -16.64 -10.13
C ASP A 13 -15.03 -16.72 -8.65
N GLU A 14 -15.16 -17.92 -8.10
CA GLU A 14 -15.34 -18.13 -6.65
C GLU A 14 -14.10 -17.65 -5.87
N LEU A 15 -12.89 -17.97 -6.36
CA LEU A 15 -11.64 -17.50 -5.77
C LEU A 15 -11.59 -15.96 -5.76
N GLU A 16 -11.92 -15.33 -6.89
CA GLU A 16 -11.97 -13.86 -6.99
C GLU A 16 -13.00 -13.27 -6.02
N ALA A 17 -14.19 -13.86 -5.90
CA ALA A 17 -15.21 -13.41 -4.96
C ALA A 17 -14.71 -13.45 -3.51
N VAL A 18 -14.04 -14.53 -3.10
CA VAL A 18 -13.44 -14.64 -1.75
C VAL A 18 -12.32 -13.61 -1.55
N MET A 19 -11.50 -13.35 -2.57
CA MET A 19 -10.47 -12.29 -2.50
C MET A 19 -11.10 -10.90 -2.31
N ARG A 20 -12.22 -10.62 -3.01
CA ARG A 20 -12.96 -9.36 -2.84
C ARG A 20 -13.59 -9.24 -1.45
N GLN A 21 -14.08 -10.34 -0.89
CA GLN A 21 -14.56 -10.38 0.50
C GLN A 21 -13.45 -10.04 1.49
N ILE A 22 -12.25 -10.61 1.34
CA ILE A 22 -11.08 -10.27 2.18
C ILE A 22 -10.79 -8.76 2.10
N GLY A 23 -10.87 -8.17 0.91
CA GLY A 23 -10.72 -6.72 0.74
C GLY A 23 -11.78 -5.93 1.49
N GLY A 24 -13.05 -6.27 1.33
CA GLY A 24 -14.16 -5.60 2.00
C GLY A 24 -14.15 -5.72 3.53
N GLU A 25 -13.46 -6.73 4.08
CA GLU A 25 -13.34 -6.91 5.54
C GLU A 25 -12.05 -6.32 6.12
N ARG A 26 -10.93 -6.41 5.39
CA ARG A 26 -9.58 -6.19 5.95
C ARG A 26 -8.79 -5.09 5.28
N TYR A 27 -9.28 -4.50 4.19
CA TYR A 27 -8.56 -3.41 3.56
C TYR A 27 -8.53 -2.18 4.47
N HIS A 28 -7.42 -1.46 4.47
CA HIS A 28 -7.14 -0.42 5.46
C HIS A 28 -8.05 0.82 5.38
N ILE A 29 -8.95 0.88 4.41
CA ILE A 29 -9.98 1.92 4.32
C ILE A 29 -10.90 1.92 5.54
N HIS A 30 -11.06 0.75 6.18
CA HIS A 30 -11.87 0.55 7.38
C HIS A 30 -11.13 0.89 8.68
N HIS A 31 -9.82 1.18 8.61
CA HIS A 31 -9.04 1.48 9.80
C HIS A 31 -9.45 2.84 10.41
N PRO A 32 -9.56 2.98 11.75
CA PRO A 32 -9.94 4.24 12.40
C PRO A 32 -9.07 5.44 12.00
N PHE A 33 -7.75 5.28 11.93
CA PHE A 33 -6.84 6.31 11.41
C PHE A 33 -7.21 6.79 10.01
N HIS A 34 -7.55 5.87 9.10
CA HIS A 34 -7.94 6.22 7.73
C HIS A 34 -9.24 7.03 7.72
N ARG A 35 -10.22 6.64 8.56
CA ARG A 35 -11.47 7.37 8.73
C ARG A 35 -11.23 8.79 9.27
N LEU A 36 -10.37 8.94 10.27
CA LEU A 36 -10.01 10.26 10.80
C LEU A 36 -9.35 11.14 9.74
N LEU A 37 -8.40 10.59 8.97
CA LEU A 37 -7.74 11.30 7.88
C LEU A 37 -8.76 11.81 6.86
N HIS A 38 -9.64 10.92 6.39
CA HIS A 38 -10.64 11.25 5.38
C HIS A 38 -11.67 12.26 5.88
N ASP A 39 -12.15 12.09 7.10
CA ASP A 39 -13.24 12.90 7.67
C ASP A 39 -12.75 14.26 8.21
N GLY A 40 -11.50 14.66 7.95
CA GLY A 40 -10.99 15.97 8.35
C GLY A 40 -10.61 16.11 9.81
N LYS A 41 -10.42 14.99 10.50
CA LYS A 41 -10.31 14.96 11.98
C LYS A 41 -8.88 14.83 12.48
N LEU A 42 -7.90 14.81 11.57
CA LEU A 42 -6.50 14.84 11.95
C LEU A 42 -6.00 16.28 11.98
N ASP A 43 -5.15 16.59 12.94
CA ASP A 43 -4.41 17.86 12.94
C ASP A 43 -3.26 17.82 11.90
N PRO A 44 -2.63 18.97 11.59
CA PRO A 44 -1.52 19.01 10.62
C PRO A 44 -0.36 18.07 10.97
N ALA A 45 -0.04 17.93 12.26
CA ALA A 45 1.06 17.07 12.72
C ALA A 45 0.78 15.58 12.50
N GLN A 46 -0.46 15.14 12.71
CA GLN A 46 -0.92 13.79 12.42
C GLN A 46 -0.89 13.47 10.92
N VAL A 47 -1.24 14.43 10.06
CA VAL A 47 -1.15 14.27 8.60
C VAL A 47 0.31 14.25 8.14
N GLN A 48 1.18 15.09 8.72
CA GLN A 48 2.63 15.05 8.49
C GLN A 48 3.22 13.68 8.86
N ALA A 49 2.91 13.17 10.05
CA ALA A 49 3.36 11.84 10.47
C ALA A 49 2.90 10.74 9.50
N TRP A 50 1.65 10.80 9.02
CA TRP A 50 1.16 9.91 7.99
C TRP A 50 1.92 10.03 6.68
N ALA A 51 2.15 11.25 6.18
CA ALA A 51 2.86 11.50 4.93
C ALA A 51 4.30 10.96 4.99
N LEU A 52 5.01 11.26 6.09
CA LEU A 52 6.37 10.80 6.35
C LEU A 52 6.47 9.27 6.38
N ASN A 53 5.59 8.61 7.12
CA ASN A 53 5.59 7.15 7.22
C ASN A 53 5.17 6.49 5.91
N ARG A 54 4.16 7.05 5.23
CA ARG A 54 3.66 6.49 3.98
C ARG A 54 4.67 6.62 2.86
N TYR A 55 5.52 7.65 2.87
CA TYR A 55 6.65 7.76 1.94
C TYR A 55 7.54 6.50 1.96
N TYR A 56 7.89 5.96 3.12
CA TYR A 56 8.73 4.75 3.20
C TYR A 56 8.09 3.53 2.51
N TYR A 57 6.78 3.32 2.70
CA TYR A 57 6.05 2.28 1.97
C TYR A 57 6.14 2.49 0.46
N GLN A 58 6.01 3.72 0.00
CA GLN A 58 5.96 4.10 -1.41
C GLN A 58 7.32 3.98 -2.08
N ALA A 59 8.38 4.48 -1.42
CA ALA A 59 9.77 4.35 -1.85
C ALA A 59 10.25 2.89 -1.87
N SER A 60 9.63 2.01 -1.08
CA SER A 60 9.96 0.57 -1.03
C SER A 60 9.27 -0.26 -2.12
N ILE A 61 8.23 0.27 -2.79
CA ILE A 61 7.50 -0.48 -3.82
C ILE A 61 8.40 -0.90 -5.00
N PRO A 62 9.25 -0.02 -5.58
CA PRO A 62 10.19 -0.41 -6.64
C PRO A 62 11.16 -1.51 -6.22
N ALA A 63 11.70 -1.45 -5.00
CA ALA A 63 12.60 -2.48 -4.50
C ALA A 63 11.89 -3.85 -4.37
N LYS A 64 10.65 -3.85 -3.86
CA LYS A 64 9.77 -5.02 -3.83
C LYS A 64 9.48 -5.54 -5.24
N ASP A 65 9.17 -4.66 -6.19
CA ASP A 65 8.84 -5.04 -7.57
C ASP A 65 10.05 -5.53 -8.36
N ALA A 66 11.23 -4.95 -8.15
CA ALA A 66 12.49 -5.42 -8.72
C ALA A 66 12.85 -6.83 -8.20
N THR A 67 12.64 -7.06 -6.90
CA THR A 67 12.82 -8.38 -6.27
C THR A 67 11.90 -9.42 -6.90
N LEU A 68 10.63 -9.09 -7.14
CA LEU A 68 9.70 -9.98 -7.84
C LEU A 68 10.13 -10.20 -9.30
N MET A 69 10.48 -9.13 -10.00
CA MET A 69 10.85 -9.15 -11.41
C MET A 69 12.05 -10.07 -11.68
N ALA A 70 13.03 -10.11 -10.77
CA ALA A 70 14.17 -11.03 -10.84
C ALA A 70 13.76 -12.51 -10.84
N ARG A 71 12.56 -12.84 -10.36
CA ARG A 71 12.02 -14.20 -10.23
C ARG A 71 11.07 -14.58 -11.38
N LEU A 72 10.75 -13.64 -12.28
CA LEU A 72 9.81 -13.87 -13.38
C LEU A 72 10.48 -14.67 -14.52
N PRO A 73 9.90 -15.82 -14.93
CA PRO A 73 10.57 -16.76 -15.81
C PRO A 73 10.65 -16.30 -17.27
N THR A 74 9.80 -15.38 -17.71
CA THR A 74 9.74 -14.96 -19.12
C THR A 74 9.93 -13.46 -19.29
N ALA A 75 10.44 -13.08 -20.47
CA ALA A 75 10.59 -11.67 -20.83
C ALA A 75 9.24 -10.95 -20.95
N GLU A 76 8.18 -11.65 -21.33
CA GLU A 76 6.81 -11.12 -21.38
C GLU A 76 6.35 -10.70 -19.98
N MET A 77 6.47 -11.59 -18.99
CA MET A 77 6.09 -11.25 -17.61
C MET A 77 6.93 -10.10 -17.06
N ARG A 78 8.24 -10.07 -17.35
CA ARG A 78 9.10 -8.95 -16.94
C ARG A 78 8.71 -7.62 -17.60
N ARG A 79 8.31 -7.62 -18.88
CA ARG A 79 7.81 -6.40 -19.55
C ARG A 79 6.50 -5.90 -18.95
N GLU A 80 5.61 -6.80 -18.56
CA GLU A 80 4.36 -6.42 -17.89
C GLU A 80 4.61 -5.85 -16.48
N TRP A 81 5.54 -6.47 -15.72
CA TRP A 81 5.81 -6.09 -14.34
C TRP A 81 6.71 -4.85 -14.19
N ARG A 82 7.67 -4.62 -15.10
CA ARG A 82 8.60 -3.47 -15.01
C ARG A 82 7.90 -2.11 -15.05
N ARG A 83 6.71 -2.02 -15.67
CA ARG A 83 5.92 -0.78 -15.71
C ARG A 83 5.64 -0.23 -14.30
N ARG A 84 5.46 -1.12 -13.31
CA ARG A 84 5.27 -0.73 -11.91
C ARG A 84 6.47 0.04 -11.36
N ILE A 85 7.68 -0.35 -11.76
CA ILE A 85 8.93 0.32 -11.38
C ILE A 85 9.00 1.67 -12.10
N GLU A 86 8.80 1.69 -13.42
CA GLU A 86 8.78 2.91 -14.25
C GLU A 86 7.73 3.94 -13.73
N ASP A 87 6.55 3.50 -13.31
CA ASP A 87 5.50 4.35 -12.76
C ASP A 87 5.88 5.00 -11.41
N HIS A 88 6.70 4.32 -10.59
CA HIS A 88 7.14 4.80 -9.28
C HIS A 88 8.42 5.63 -9.37
N ASP A 89 9.40 5.19 -10.16
CA ASP A 89 10.72 5.84 -10.29
C ASP A 89 10.70 6.98 -11.32
N GLY A 90 9.86 6.87 -12.35
CA GLY A 90 9.92 7.72 -13.52
C GLY A 90 10.90 7.19 -14.57
N ASP A 91 11.15 7.98 -15.61
CA ASP A 91 12.04 7.62 -16.73
C ASP A 91 13.30 8.53 -16.84
N GLY A 92 13.52 9.39 -15.84
CA GLY A 92 14.61 10.38 -15.81
C GLY A 92 14.21 11.75 -16.36
N ASP A 93 13.21 11.81 -17.25
CA ASP A 93 12.65 13.06 -17.77
C ASP A 93 11.30 13.39 -17.10
N LYS A 94 10.48 12.36 -16.88
CA LYS A 94 9.17 12.44 -16.23
C LYS A 94 9.27 11.93 -14.79
N PRO A 95 8.84 12.73 -13.81
CA PRO A 95 8.86 12.31 -12.42
C PRO A 95 7.91 11.13 -12.16
N GLY A 96 8.38 10.14 -11.42
CA GLY A 96 7.59 9.00 -10.98
C GLY A 96 6.66 9.29 -9.79
N GLY A 97 6.02 8.24 -9.30
CA GLY A 97 5.18 8.28 -8.11
C GLY A 97 5.92 8.69 -6.83
N ILE A 98 7.21 8.35 -6.70
CA ILE A 98 8.00 8.72 -5.53
C ILE A 98 8.18 10.24 -5.45
N GLU A 99 8.55 10.87 -6.56
CA GLU A 99 8.67 12.34 -6.64
C GLU A 99 7.36 13.04 -6.30
N ARG A 100 6.23 12.54 -6.84
CA ARG A 100 4.91 13.09 -6.52
C ARG A 100 4.56 12.95 -5.04
N TRP A 101 5.06 11.91 -4.36
CA TRP A 101 4.90 11.77 -2.91
C TRP A 101 5.79 12.75 -2.14
N LEU A 102 7.01 13.01 -2.59
CA LEU A 102 7.88 14.01 -1.97
C LEU A 102 7.22 15.40 -2.02
N LYS A 103 6.62 15.77 -3.16
CA LYS A 103 5.82 17.00 -3.27
C LYS A 103 4.63 17.05 -2.31
N LEU A 104 3.98 15.91 -2.07
CA LEU A 104 2.91 15.83 -1.06
C LEU A 104 3.48 16.10 0.33
N ALA A 105 4.61 15.48 0.67
CA ALA A 105 5.26 15.66 1.98
C ALA A 105 5.71 17.12 2.19
N GLU A 106 6.33 17.74 1.19
CA GLU A 106 6.68 19.17 1.16
C GLU A 106 5.43 20.05 1.31
N GLY A 107 4.34 19.70 0.60
CA GLY A 107 3.08 20.44 0.66
C GLY A 107 2.36 20.36 2.01
N VAL A 108 2.68 19.38 2.86
CA VAL A 108 2.22 19.33 4.26
C VAL A 108 3.26 19.89 5.24
N GLY A 109 4.34 20.50 4.73
CA GLY A 109 5.34 21.23 5.51
C GLY A 109 6.51 20.39 6.00
N LEU A 110 6.74 19.19 5.47
CA LEU A 110 7.91 18.38 5.80
C LEU A 110 9.13 18.78 4.97
N ASP A 111 10.30 18.79 5.60
CA ASP A 111 11.57 18.90 4.88
C ASP A 111 11.81 17.64 4.01
N ARG A 112 12.23 17.86 2.77
CA ARG A 112 12.45 16.79 1.81
C ARG A 112 13.55 15.81 2.27
N ALA A 113 14.66 16.33 2.79
CA ALA A 113 15.79 15.50 3.21
C ALA A 113 15.42 14.64 4.44
N LEU A 114 14.60 15.18 5.35
CA LEU A 114 14.01 14.39 6.44
C LEU A 114 13.19 13.22 5.90
N VAL A 115 12.31 13.47 4.92
CA VAL A 115 11.45 12.44 4.32
C VAL A 115 12.28 11.36 3.63
N GLU A 116 13.22 11.76 2.78
CA GLU A 116 14.11 10.85 2.04
C GLU A 116 15.01 10.02 2.97
N SER A 117 15.44 10.58 4.11
CA SER A 117 16.28 9.87 5.07
C SER A 117 15.58 8.66 5.71
N ALA A 118 14.24 8.69 5.76
CA ALA A 118 13.42 7.75 6.52
C ALA A 118 13.89 7.54 7.98
N ALA A 119 14.64 8.49 8.57
CA ALA A 119 15.26 8.31 9.88
C ALA A 119 14.23 8.33 11.01
N GLN A 120 13.16 9.11 10.84
CA GLN A 120 12.13 9.37 11.86
C GLN A 120 10.79 8.68 11.59
N ILE A 121 10.77 7.66 10.72
CA ILE A 121 9.57 6.82 10.56
C ILE A 121 9.38 5.91 11.77
N LEU A 122 8.14 5.48 11.99
CA LEU A 122 7.80 4.53 13.03
C LEU A 122 8.43 3.14 12.78
N PRO A 123 8.84 2.42 13.84
CA PRO A 123 9.32 1.06 13.70
C PRO A 123 8.25 0.10 13.14
N GLU A 124 6.97 0.30 13.47
CA GLU A 124 5.85 -0.46 12.92
C GLU A 124 5.78 -0.31 11.40
N THR A 125 5.95 0.92 10.90
CA THR A 125 6.02 1.20 9.46
C THR A 125 7.20 0.47 8.83
N ARG A 126 8.39 0.60 9.42
CA ARG A 126 9.60 -0.03 8.89
C ARG A 126 9.44 -1.55 8.81
N PHE A 127 9.06 -2.20 9.91
CA PHE A 127 8.95 -3.65 9.97
C PHE A 127 7.83 -4.18 9.07
N ALA A 128 6.68 -3.51 8.99
CA ALA A 128 5.59 -3.94 8.11
C ALA A 128 5.98 -3.84 6.63
N VAL A 129 6.66 -2.75 6.24
CA VAL A 129 7.12 -2.53 4.86
C VAL A 129 8.23 -3.51 4.49
N ASP A 130 9.24 -3.67 5.36
CA ASP A 130 10.35 -4.59 5.14
C ASP A 130 9.86 -6.05 5.06
N ALA A 131 8.86 -6.41 5.87
CA ALA A 131 8.21 -7.71 5.80
C ALA A 131 7.58 -7.95 4.42
N TYR A 132 7.02 -6.93 3.77
CA TYR A 132 6.46 -7.06 2.42
C TYR A 132 7.54 -7.30 1.36
N VAL A 133 8.66 -6.57 1.43
CA VAL A 133 9.82 -6.79 0.55
C VAL A 133 10.34 -8.23 0.72
N HIS A 134 10.53 -8.67 1.97
CA HIS A 134 10.98 -10.04 2.27
C HIS A 134 9.97 -11.11 1.86
N PHE A 135 8.66 -10.88 2.05
CA PHE A 135 7.62 -11.82 1.62
C PHE A 135 7.73 -12.09 0.11
N VAL A 136 7.89 -11.04 -0.68
CA VAL A 136 8.06 -11.14 -2.14
C VAL A 136 9.40 -11.78 -2.54
N ARG A 137 10.45 -11.68 -1.71
CA ARG A 137 11.69 -12.42 -1.92
C ARG A 137 11.52 -13.91 -1.65
N ASP A 138 10.87 -14.26 -0.55
CA ASP A 138 10.99 -15.60 0.07
C ASP A 138 9.82 -16.55 -0.25
N ARG A 139 8.60 -16.04 -0.47
CA ARG A 139 7.41 -16.86 -0.75
C ARG A 139 7.34 -17.32 -2.20
N THR A 140 6.43 -18.22 -2.55
CA THR A 140 6.28 -18.66 -3.95
C THR A 140 5.95 -17.47 -4.87
N LEU A 141 6.25 -17.60 -6.18
CA LEU A 141 5.92 -16.54 -7.14
C LEU A 141 4.41 -16.23 -7.16
N LEU A 142 3.56 -17.26 -6.96
CA LEU A 142 2.12 -17.10 -6.88
C LEU A 142 1.70 -16.25 -5.68
N GLU A 143 2.25 -16.52 -4.49
CA GLU A 143 2.00 -15.72 -3.29
C GLU A 143 2.51 -14.28 -3.45
N ALA A 144 3.71 -14.12 -4.02
CA ALA A 144 4.29 -12.81 -4.27
C ALA A 144 3.41 -11.96 -5.21
N ILE A 145 2.92 -12.52 -6.32
CA ILE A 145 1.98 -11.83 -7.22
C ILE A 145 0.63 -11.59 -6.53
N ALA A 146 0.10 -12.57 -5.79
CA ALA A 146 -1.17 -12.43 -5.08
C ALA A 146 -1.15 -11.29 -4.04
N SER A 147 0.00 -11.05 -3.39
CA SER A 147 0.16 -9.98 -2.42
C SER A 147 0.07 -8.56 -3.02
N SER A 148 0.11 -8.38 -4.34
CA SER A 148 -0.17 -7.07 -4.96
C SER A 148 -1.66 -6.77 -5.09
N LEU A 149 -2.53 -7.78 -4.97
CA LEU A 149 -3.96 -7.67 -5.33
C LEU A 149 -4.84 -6.88 -4.36
N THR A 150 -4.25 -6.29 -3.31
CA THR A 150 -4.90 -5.15 -2.63
C THR A 150 -5.20 -3.98 -3.58
N GLU A 151 -4.56 -3.93 -4.74
CA GLU A 151 -4.84 -2.98 -5.82
C GLU A 151 -6.26 -3.09 -6.39
N LEU A 152 -6.93 -4.25 -6.25
CA LEU A 152 -8.35 -4.39 -6.60
C LEU A 152 -9.25 -3.43 -5.83
N PHE A 153 -8.78 -2.93 -4.68
CA PHE A 153 -9.51 -2.04 -3.78
C PHE A 153 -8.97 -0.60 -3.80
N SER A 154 -7.90 -0.35 -4.56
CA SER A 154 -7.22 0.96 -4.60
C SER A 154 -8.02 2.08 -5.28
N PRO A 155 -8.82 1.87 -6.34
CA PRO A 155 -9.56 2.96 -6.98
C PRO A 155 -10.55 3.66 -6.05
N THR A 156 -11.33 2.91 -5.27
CA THR A 156 -12.32 3.46 -4.32
C THR A 156 -11.65 4.33 -3.26
N ILE A 157 -10.58 3.81 -2.63
CA ILE A 157 -9.87 4.56 -1.58
C ILE A 157 -9.15 5.81 -2.12
N ILE A 158 -8.65 5.78 -3.36
CA ILE A 158 -7.99 6.95 -3.96
C ILE A 158 -9.02 8.04 -4.20
N ALA A 159 -10.17 7.70 -4.77
CA ALA A 159 -11.25 8.67 -5.01
C ALA A 159 -11.77 9.28 -3.70
N GLU A 160 -12.05 8.44 -2.70
CA GLU A 160 -12.47 8.90 -1.37
C GLU A 160 -11.39 9.79 -0.74
N ARG A 161 -10.11 9.37 -0.75
CA ARG A 161 -9.02 10.12 -0.13
C ARG A 161 -8.84 11.51 -0.76
N VAL A 162 -8.79 11.60 -2.09
CA VAL A 162 -8.60 12.90 -2.77
C VAL A 162 -9.76 13.83 -2.44
N SER A 163 -10.99 13.36 -2.57
CA SER A 163 -12.18 14.16 -2.29
C SER A 163 -12.25 14.59 -0.82
N GLY A 164 -12.02 13.66 0.11
CA GLY A 164 -12.10 13.93 1.55
C GLY A 164 -11.01 14.89 2.03
N MET A 165 -9.77 14.72 1.56
CA MET A 165 -8.66 15.60 1.96
C MET A 165 -8.84 17.03 1.45
N LEU A 166 -9.24 17.22 0.19
CA LEU A 166 -9.49 18.57 -0.37
C LEU A 166 -10.68 19.26 0.29
N THR A 167 -11.72 18.51 0.66
CA THR A 167 -12.92 19.08 1.30
C THR A 167 -12.63 19.55 2.72
N ASN A 168 -11.77 18.83 3.44
CA ASN A 168 -11.67 18.97 4.89
C ASN A 168 -10.38 19.63 5.40
N TYR A 169 -9.35 19.79 4.56
CA TYR A 169 -8.11 20.47 4.92
C TYR A 169 -7.87 21.66 3.97
N ASP A 170 -8.11 22.87 4.45
CA ASP A 170 -7.97 24.12 3.68
C ASP A 170 -6.53 24.42 3.24
N TRP A 171 -5.55 23.83 3.92
CA TRP A 171 -4.12 23.90 3.60
C TRP A 171 -3.63 22.80 2.63
N ILE A 172 -4.48 21.85 2.22
CA ILE A 172 -4.15 20.83 1.21
C ILE A 172 -4.69 21.25 -0.15
N THR A 173 -3.83 21.24 -1.17
CA THR A 173 -4.19 21.65 -2.54
C THR A 173 -4.28 20.47 -3.50
N GLU A 174 -4.90 20.66 -4.66
CA GLU A 174 -4.88 19.67 -5.74
C GLU A 174 -3.45 19.32 -6.18
N GLU A 175 -2.54 20.30 -6.16
CA GLU A 175 -1.12 20.10 -6.46
C GLU A 175 -0.46 19.16 -5.44
N THR A 176 -0.76 19.37 -4.15
CA THR A 176 -0.31 18.49 -3.05
C THR A 176 -0.76 17.04 -3.25
N LEU A 177 -1.96 16.84 -3.83
CA LEU A 177 -2.55 15.53 -4.07
C LEU A 177 -2.30 14.96 -5.47
N ALA A 178 -1.49 15.62 -6.30
CA ALA A 178 -1.22 15.21 -7.69
C ALA A 178 -0.65 13.78 -7.81
N TYR A 179 -0.07 13.23 -6.73
CA TYR A 179 0.31 11.83 -6.62
C TYR A 179 -0.82 10.85 -6.97
N PHE A 180 -2.05 11.17 -6.56
CA PHE A 180 -3.18 10.25 -6.62
C PHE A 180 -3.81 10.15 -8.01
N THR A 181 -3.70 11.18 -8.85
CA THR A 181 -4.37 11.25 -10.15
C THR A 181 -3.94 10.12 -11.10
N PRO A 182 -2.64 9.86 -11.33
CA PRO A 182 -2.22 8.76 -12.22
C PRO A 182 -2.57 7.37 -11.67
N ARG A 183 -2.68 7.21 -10.34
CA ARG A 183 -2.96 5.91 -9.72
C ARG A 183 -4.38 5.40 -10.02
N LEU A 184 -5.31 6.29 -10.39
CA LEU A 184 -6.66 5.92 -10.82
C LEU A 184 -6.66 5.06 -12.09
N THR A 185 -5.67 5.22 -12.97
CA THR A 185 -5.54 4.43 -14.20
C THR A 185 -4.50 3.31 -14.10
N GLN A 186 -3.39 3.55 -13.39
CA GLN A 186 -2.32 2.56 -13.20
C GLN A 186 -2.78 1.33 -12.39
N ALA A 187 -3.45 1.53 -11.25
CA ALA A 187 -3.81 0.42 -10.36
C ALA A 187 -4.80 -0.60 -10.98
N PRO A 188 -5.81 -0.18 -11.77
CA PRO A 188 -6.66 -1.13 -12.51
C PRO A 188 -5.91 -1.99 -13.54
N GLN A 189 -4.95 -1.42 -14.27
CA GLN A 189 -4.15 -2.18 -15.24
C GLN A 189 -3.28 -3.24 -14.53
N ASP A 190 -2.61 -2.80 -13.48
CA ASP A 190 -1.75 -3.60 -12.61
C ASP A 190 -2.48 -4.80 -11.99
N SER A 191 -3.68 -4.57 -11.45
CA SER A 191 -4.49 -5.60 -10.79
C SER A 191 -5.10 -6.58 -11.79
N LYS A 192 -5.47 -6.14 -13.00
CA LYS A 192 -6.03 -7.02 -14.05
C LYS A 192 -5.05 -8.13 -14.43
N TRP A 193 -3.77 -7.78 -14.64
CA TRP A 193 -2.75 -8.76 -14.98
C TRP A 193 -2.52 -9.75 -13.84
N ALA A 194 -2.32 -9.25 -12.62
CA ALA A 194 -2.06 -10.09 -11.44
C ALA A 194 -3.24 -11.03 -11.14
N LEU A 195 -4.48 -10.56 -11.28
CA LEU A 195 -5.68 -11.36 -11.06
C LEU A 195 -5.80 -12.47 -12.10
N THR A 196 -5.50 -12.17 -13.37
CA THR A 196 -5.48 -13.18 -14.44
C THR A 196 -4.45 -14.26 -14.13
N TYR A 197 -3.24 -13.87 -13.73
CA TYR A 197 -2.18 -14.80 -13.34
C TYR A 197 -2.62 -15.70 -12.18
N VAL A 198 -3.17 -15.12 -11.11
CA VAL A 198 -3.65 -15.86 -9.93
C VAL A 198 -4.75 -16.86 -10.30
N LYS A 199 -5.76 -16.43 -11.08
CA LYS A 199 -6.86 -17.29 -11.53
C LYS A 199 -6.39 -18.50 -12.33
N GLN A 200 -5.31 -18.34 -13.11
CA GLN A 200 -4.73 -19.42 -13.92
C GLN A 200 -3.86 -20.39 -13.09
N HIS A 201 -3.10 -19.87 -12.13
CA HIS A 201 -2.05 -20.64 -11.44
C HIS A 201 -2.49 -21.21 -10.08
N ALA A 202 -3.53 -20.67 -9.45
CA ALA A 202 -4.11 -21.16 -8.20
C ALA A 202 -5.06 -22.35 -8.43
N ASN A 203 -4.52 -23.43 -8.99
CA ASN A 203 -5.26 -24.57 -9.51
C ASN A 203 -5.32 -25.79 -8.56
N THR A 204 -4.86 -25.64 -7.32
CA THR A 204 -5.05 -26.62 -6.25
C THR A 204 -5.59 -25.93 -5.00
N ILE A 205 -6.15 -26.70 -4.07
CA ILE A 205 -6.68 -26.18 -2.81
C ILE A 205 -5.57 -25.44 -2.05
N GLU A 206 -4.38 -26.04 -1.97
CA GLU A 206 -3.22 -25.51 -1.26
C GLU A 206 -2.77 -24.16 -1.87
N LYS A 207 -2.74 -24.06 -3.20
CA LYS A 207 -2.38 -22.81 -3.88
C LYS A 207 -3.43 -21.72 -3.68
N GLN A 208 -4.71 -22.07 -3.68
CA GLN A 208 -5.78 -21.11 -3.39
C GLN A 208 -5.68 -20.59 -1.95
N GLN A 209 -5.45 -21.48 -0.98
CA GLN A 209 -5.23 -21.06 0.40
C GLN A 209 -3.99 -20.17 0.54
N ALA A 210 -2.90 -20.47 -0.17
CA ALA A 210 -1.70 -19.63 -0.19
C ALA A 210 -1.96 -18.23 -0.78
N VAL A 211 -2.73 -18.13 -1.86
CA VAL A 211 -3.16 -16.85 -2.46
C VAL A 211 -3.98 -16.02 -1.48
N LEU A 212 -4.97 -16.64 -0.83
CA LEU A 212 -5.83 -15.96 0.14
C LEU A 212 -5.03 -15.51 1.37
N ALA A 213 -4.09 -16.34 1.84
CA ALA A 213 -3.18 -16.00 2.93
C ALA A 213 -2.24 -14.84 2.55
N ALA A 214 -1.70 -14.82 1.33
CA ALA A 214 -0.87 -13.74 0.83
C ALA A 214 -1.63 -12.40 0.76
N LEU A 215 -2.91 -12.43 0.35
CA LEU A 215 -3.76 -11.24 0.35
C LEU A 215 -4.05 -10.75 1.78
N ARG A 216 -4.36 -11.66 2.72
CA ARG A 216 -4.54 -11.32 4.14
C ARG A 216 -3.27 -10.71 4.73
N PHE A 217 -2.11 -11.33 4.49
CA PHE A 217 -0.81 -10.80 4.88
C PHE A 217 -0.62 -9.36 4.38
N LYS A 218 -0.94 -9.08 3.11
CA LYS A 218 -0.82 -7.73 2.59
C LYS A 218 -1.77 -6.74 3.27
N CYS A 219 -3.01 -7.14 3.55
CA CYS A 219 -3.93 -6.33 4.34
C CYS A 219 -3.35 -6.04 5.74
N ASP A 220 -2.77 -7.04 6.40
CA ASP A 220 -2.17 -6.89 7.73
C ASP A 220 -0.96 -5.94 7.71
N VAL A 221 -0.12 -5.96 6.65
CA VAL A 221 0.97 -4.98 6.43
C VAL A 221 0.45 -3.55 6.38
N LEU A 222 -0.67 -3.34 5.67
CA LEU A 222 -1.27 -2.01 5.54
C LEU A 222 -1.97 -1.57 6.82
N TRP A 223 -2.56 -2.51 7.55
CA TRP A 223 -3.24 -2.26 8.81
C TRP A 223 -2.25 -1.90 9.91
N CYS A 224 -1.15 -2.66 10.06
CA CYS A 224 -0.11 -2.44 11.06
C CYS A 224 0.55 -1.06 10.95
N GLN A 225 0.76 -0.55 9.73
CA GLN A 225 1.24 0.83 9.53
C GLN A 225 0.28 1.87 10.14
N LEU A 226 -1.02 1.65 10.01
CA LEU A 226 -2.02 2.58 10.55
C LEU A 226 -2.24 2.39 12.06
N ASP A 227 -2.06 1.18 12.60
CA ASP A 227 -2.04 0.94 14.04
C ASP A 227 -0.92 1.76 14.71
N GLY A 228 0.30 1.70 14.16
CA GLY A 228 1.44 2.46 14.66
C GLY A 228 1.18 3.97 14.63
N LEU A 229 0.66 4.48 13.51
CA LEU A 229 0.29 5.90 13.40
C LEU A 229 -0.80 6.30 14.40
N TYR A 230 -1.80 5.46 14.61
CA TYR A 230 -2.87 5.74 15.56
C TYR A 230 -2.36 5.79 17.01
N LEU A 231 -1.57 4.80 17.42
CA LEU A 231 -1.04 4.72 18.77
C LEU A 231 -0.06 5.88 19.08
N ALA A 232 0.80 6.22 18.11
CA ALA A 232 1.81 7.24 18.29
C ALA A 232 1.26 8.67 18.22
N TYR A 233 0.32 8.95 17.30
CA TYR A 233 -0.08 10.33 17.01
C TYR A 233 -1.55 10.64 17.29
N VAL A 234 -2.42 9.65 17.57
CA VAL A 234 -3.84 9.87 17.86
C VAL A 234 -4.18 9.56 19.31
N SER A 235 -4.09 8.29 19.70
CA SER A 235 -4.41 7.85 21.06
C SER A 235 -3.74 6.51 21.35
N PRO A 236 -2.96 6.39 22.44
CA PRO A 236 -2.79 7.37 23.52
C PRO A 236 -1.79 8.50 23.24
N GLY A 237 -1.16 8.55 22.06
CA GLY A 237 -0.16 9.58 21.73
C GLY A 237 1.26 9.22 22.19
N MET A 238 1.61 7.93 22.15
CA MET A 238 2.90 7.41 22.63
C MET A 238 3.90 7.35 21.47
N ILE A 239 4.54 8.47 21.17
CA ILE A 239 5.58 8.53 20.12
C ILE A 239 6.81 7.74 20.60
N PRO A 240 7.25 6.70 19.86
CA PRO A 240 8.44 5.94 20.25
C PRO A 240 9.72 6.77 20.05
N PRO A 241 10.79 6.53 20.84
CA PRO A 241 12.05 7.24 20.69
C PRO A 241 12.61 7.16 19.25
N GLY A 242 13.04 8.30 18.71
CA GLY A 242 13.60 8.41 17.37
C GLY A 242 12.58 8.58 16.24
N ALA A 243 11.28 8.43 16.51
CA ALA A 243 10.24 8.79 15.56
C ALA A 243 10.00 10.31 15.54
N PHE A 244 9.32 10.77 14.49
CA PHE A 244 9.00 12.18 14.27
C PHE A 244 8.22 12.79 15.44
N VAL A 245 8.72 13.90 15.97
CA VAL A 245 8.05 14.68 17.03
C VAL A 245 7.62 16.02 16.44
N PRO A 246 6.31 16.32 16.39
CA PRO A 246 5.83 17.58 15.85
C PRO A 246 6.43 18.79 16.58
N GLY A 247 7.00 19.74 15.83
CA GLY A 247 7.58 20.97 16.38
C GLY A 247 9.04 20.89 16.82
N GLU A 248 9.70 19.73 16.71
CA GLU A 248 11.13 19.55 17.01
C GLU A 248 12.02 19.46 15.75
N SER A 249 11.59 20.07 14.62
CA SER A 249 12.28 20.02 13.32
C SER A 249 13.03 21.32 12.98
#